data_AF-A0A0L0FG58-F1
#
_entry.id   AF-A0A0L0FG58-F1
#
_cell.length_a   1.000
_cell.length_b   1.000
_cell.length_c   1.000
_cell.angle_alpha   90.00
_cell.angle_beta   90.00
_cell.angle_gamma   90.00
#
_symmetry.space_group_name_H-M   'P 1'
#
loop_
_entity.id
_entity.type
_entity.pdbx_description
1 polymer ?
#
loop_
_entity_poly.entity_id
_entity_poly.type
_entity_poly.pdbx_seq_one_letter_code
_entity_poly.pdbx_strand_id
1 'polypeptide(L)'
;MTAIGQVLACYDSDNKFPAYGFGARLPPDGEISHCFPLNWNEDQPEIHTIERVVDHYAQTAHGVQFFGPTHFAEIVDKAIDYSKGCTAKEQKYTILLILTDGVIQ
;
A
#
# COMPACT_ATOMS: atom_id res chain seq x y z
N MET A 1 0.71 12.75 -6.23
CA MET A 1 -0.12 11.56 -5.97
C MET A 1 -1.58 11.73 -6.41
N THR A 2 -2.18 12.91 -6.27
CA THR A 2 -3.62 13.14 -6.48
C THR A 2 -4.12 12.81 -7.90
N ALA A 3 -3.33 13.09 -8.94
CA ALA A 3 -3.75 12.89 -10.33
C ALA A 3 -3.92 11.40 -10.72
N ILE A 4 -3.06 10.50 -10.21
CA ILE A 4 -3.12 9.06 -10.58
C ILE A 4 -4.28 8.39 -9.86
N GLY A 5 -4.44 8.67 -8.57
CA GLY A 5 -5.53 8.08 -7.79
C GLY A 5 -6.91 8.55 -8.24
N GLN A 6 -7.07 9.81 -8.68
CA GLN A 6 -8.34 10.27 -9.24
C GLN A 6 -8.73 9.53 -10.52
N VAL A 7 -7.76 9.20 -11.38
CA VAL A 7 -8.02 8.40 -12.59
C VAL A 7 -8.39 6.97 -12.20
N LEU A 8 -7.67 6.36 -11.26
CA LEU A 8 -7.93 4.98 -10.81
C LEU A 8 -9.26 4.85 -10.06
N ALA A 9 -9.66 5.86 -9.28
CA ALA A 9 -10.94 5.89 -8.58
C ALA A 9 -12.15 5.86 -9.51
N CYS A 10 -12.01 6.31 -10.77
CA CYS A 10 -13.07 6.17 -11.76
C CYS A 10 -13.26 4.74 -12.28
N TYR A 11 -12.26 3.86 -12.12
CA TYR A 11 -12.31 2.46 -12.55
C TYR A 11 -12.56 1.48 -11.41
N ASP A 12 -12.52 1.98 -10.17
CA ASP A 12 -12.80 1.18 -8.99
C ASP A 12 -14.25 1.35 -8.56
N SER A 13 -14.95 0.24 -8.32
CA SER A 13 -16.40 0.24 -8.09
C SER A 13 -16.76 0.44 -6.61
N ASP A 14 -15.84 0.14 -5.70
CA ASP A 14 -16.04 0.25 -4.25
C ASP A 14 -15.24 1.39 -3.60
N ASN A 15 -14.35 2.06 -4.35
CA ASN A 15 -13.47 3.14 -3.89
C ASN A 15 -12.62 2.74 -2.68
N LYS A 16 -12.27 1.46 -2.57
CA LYS A 16 -11.49 0.90 -1.47
C LYS A 16 -10.12 0.50 -1.96
N PHE A 17 -9.12 1.15 -1.40
CA PHE A 17 -7.74 0.96 -1.82
C PHE A 17 -6.95 0.30 -0.69
N PRO A 18 -6.52 -0.96 -0.85
CA PRO A 18 -5.56 -1.55 0.06
C PRO A 18 -4.25 -0.77 -0.05
N ALA A 19 -3.79 -0.21 1.07
CA ALA A 19 -2.64 0.67 1.08
C ALA A 19 -1.62 0.21 2.14
N TYR A 20 -0.38 0.02 1.69
CA TYR A 20 0.70 -0.54 2.50
C TYR A 20 1.96 0.31 2.42
N GLY A 21 2.69 0.38 3.53
CA GLY A 21 4.08 0.82 3.60
C GLY A 21 5.03 -0.37 3.61
N PHE A 22 6.25 -0.15 3.14
CA PHE A 22 7.32 -1.15 3.14
C PHE A 22 8.65 -0.51 3.58
N GLY A 23 9.52 -1.31 4.19
CA GLY A 23 10.90 -0.92 4.49
C GLY A 23 11.00 0.27 5.45
N ALA A 24 10.26 0.24 6.56
CA ALA A 24 10.33 1.29 7.56
C ALA A 24 10.40 0.73 8.97
N ARG A 25 11.14 1.42 9.84
CA ARG A 25 11.12 1.18 11.28
C ARG A 25 9.89 1.82 11.86
N LEU A 26 9.04 0.99 12.46
CA LEU A 26 7.81 1.42 13.11
C LEU A 26 8.12 1.83 14.55
N PRO A 27 7.73 3.04 14.99
CA PRO A 27 7.78 3.37 16.41
C PRO A 27 6.72 2.57 17.20
N PRO A 28 6.89 2.35 18.52
CA PRO A 28 7.99 2.83 19.37
C PRO A 28 9.20 1.89 19.46
N ASP A 29 9.05 0.61 19.11
CA ASP A 29 10.10 -0.40 19.32
C ASP A 29 11.21 -0.37 18.26
N GLY A 30 10.98 0.34 17.14
CA GLY A 30 11.97 0.45 16.07
C GLY A 30 12.13 -0.85 15.28
N GLU A 31 11.14 -1.74 15.35
CA GLU A 31 11.09 -2.95 14.55
C GLU A 31 10.97 -2.58 13.07
N ILE A 32 11.77 -3.27 12.25
CA ILE A 32 11.77 -3.10 10.81
C ILE A 32 10.58 -3.88 10.27
N SER A 33 9.60 -3.16 9.72
CA SER A 33 8.51 -3.78 8.99
C SER A 33 8.69 -3.56 7.50
N HIS A 34 8.65 -4.68 6.77
CA HIS A 34 8.78 -4.72 5.32
C HIS A 34 7.41 -4.71 4.61
N CYS A 35 6.31 -4.91 5.34
CA CYS A 35 4.95 -4.75 4.84
C CYS A 35 3.99 -4.45 6.00
N PHE A 36 3.42 -3.25 6.05
CA PHE A 36 2.44 -2.86 7.07
C PHE A 36 1.32 -2.00 6.49
N PRO A 37 0.07 -2.13 6.96
CA PRO A 37 -1.04 -1.37 6.43
C PRO A 37 -0.96 0.09 6.89
N LEU A 38 -1.21 1.05 5.99
CA LEU A 38 -1.11 2.48 6.32
C LEU A 38 -2.16 2.94 7.35
N ASN A 39 -3.25 2.20 7.50
CA ASN A 39 -4.30 2.43 8.50
C ASN A 39 -4.10 1.63 9.80
N TRP A 40 -2.97 0.94 9.95
CA TRP A 40 -2.64 0.13 11.13
C TRP A 40 -3.65 -0.98 11.44
N ASN A 41 -4.47 -1.37 10.45
CA ASN A 41 -5.47 -2.42 10.58
C ASN A 41 -5.12 -3.57 9.63
N GLU A 42 -4.62 -4.68 10.20
CA GLU A 42 -4.25 -5.86 9.42
C GLU A 42 -5.47 -6.65 8.92
N ASP A 43 -6.58 -6.62 9.66
CA ASP A 43 -7.83 -7.29 9.29
C ASP A 43 -8.53 -6.59 8.12
N GLN A 44 -8.46 -5.25 8.09
CA GLN A 44 -9.04 -4.43 7.03
C GLN A 44 -8.08 -3.31 6.60
N PRO A 45 -7.12 -3.61 5.70
CA PRO A 45 -6.11 -2.66 5.22
C PRO A 45 -6.63 -1.76 4.09
N GLU A 46 -7.92 -1.91 3.74
CA GLU A 46 -8.61 -1.10 2.74
C GLU A 46 -8.94 0.28 3.31
N ILE A 47 -8.51 1.31 2.59
CA ILE A 47 -8.79 2.70 2.92
C ILE A 47 -9.80 3.25 1.92
N HIS A 48 -10.85 3.88 2.44
CA HIS A 48 -11.92 4.45 1.63
C HIS A 48 -11.47 5.79 1.03
N THR A 49 -11.48 5.90 -0.29
CA THR A 49 -10.98 7.01 -1.12
C THR A 49 -9.46 7.21 -1.14
N ILE A 50 -8.98 7.66 -2.30
CA ILE A 50 -7.57 8.04 -2.52
C ILE A 50 -7.13 9.21 -1.62
N GLU A 51 -8.03 10.14 -1.32
CA GLU A 51 -7.72 11.28 -0.44
C GLU A 51 -7.28 10.78 0.93
N ARG A 52 -8.01 9.80 1.49
CA ARG A 52 -7.64 9.17 2.77
C ARG A 52 -6.35 8.38 2.67
N VAL A 53 -6.07 7.73 1.54
CA VAL A 53 -4.79 7.04 1.31
C VAL A 53 -3.64 8.04 1.38
N VAL A 54 -3.79 9.21 0.74
CA VAL A 54 -2.76 10.27 0.77
C VAL A 54 -2.61 10.83 2.18
N ASP A 55 -3.70 11.04 2.93
CA ASP A 55 -3.65 11.49 4.32
C ASP A 55 -2.91 10.49 5.21
N HIS A 56 -3.23 9.20 5.09
CA HIS A 56 -2.59 8.13 5.86
C HIS A 56 -1.12 7.98 5.47
N TYR A 57 -0.80 8.03 4.17
CA TYR A 57 0.56 8.05 3.69
C TYR A 57 1.36 9.20 4.31
N ALA A 58 0.81 10.42 4.30
CA ALA A 58 1.48 11.57 4.88
C ALA A 58 1.70 11.37 6.39
N GLN A 59 0.70 10.92 7.13
CA GLN A 59 0.83 10.68 8.57
C GLN A 59 1.89 9.62 8.90
N THR A 60 1.83 8.49 8.20
CA THR A 60 2.78 7.38 8.38
C THR A 60 4.20 7.81 8.00
N ALA A 61 4.39 8.50 6.87
CA ALA A 61 5.71 8.95 6.42
C ALA A 61 6.41 9.91 7.40
N HIS A 62 5.65 10.67 8.21
CA HIS A 62 6.24 11.50 9.26
C HIS A 62 6.64 10.71 10.51
N GLY A 63 5.99 9.57 10.77
CA GLY A 63 6.19 8.78 11.99
C GLY A 63 7.17 7.62 11.83
N VAL A 64 7.42 7.16 10.61
CA VAL A 64 8.29 5.99 10.35
C VAL A 64 9.66 6.43 9.87
N GLN A 65 10.69 5.65 10.23
CA GLN A 65 12.04 5.87 9.73
C GLN A 65 12.31 4.87 8.59
N PHE A 66 12.48 5.36 7.36
CA PHE A 66 12.82 4.50 6.23
C PHE A 66 14.12 3.74 6.48
N PHE A 67 14.09 2.43 6.25
CA PHE A 67 15.20 1.53 6.51
C PHE A 67 15.38 0.55 5.35
N GLY A 68 16.62 0.41 4.87
CA GLY A 68 17.00 -0.53 3.82
C GLY A 68 17.70 -1.78 4.37
N PRO A 69 17.72 -2.90 3.64
CA PRO A 69 17.53 -2.99 2.18
C PRO A 69 16.06 -3.04 1.74
N THR A 70 15.80 -2.47 0.57
CA THR A 70 14.46 -2.38 -0.02
C THR A 70 14.03 -3.72 -0.61
N HIS A 71 13.36 -4.56 0.18
CA HIS A 71 12.79 -5.82 -0.31
C HIS A 71 11.39 -5.59 -0.91
N PHE A 72 11.32 -5.32 -2.22
CA PHE A 72 10.04 -5.27 -2.93
C PHE A 72 9.32 -6.63 -3.01
N ALA A 73 10.02 -7.73 -2.72
CA ALA A 73 9.43 -9.06 -2.75
C ALA A 73 8.16 -9.15 -1.89
N GLU A 74 8.19 -8.63 -0.66
CA GLU A 74 7.05 -8.74 0.25
C GLU A 74 5.82 -7.97 -0.24
N ILE A 75 6.00 -6.75 -0.77
CA ILE A 75 4.86 -5.97 -1.27
C ILE A 75 4.29 -6.57 -2.56
N VAL A 76 5.14 -7.17 -3.39
CA VAL A 76 4.71 -7.88 -4.61
C VAL A 76 3.98 -9.15 -4.23
N ASP A 77 4.49 -9.94 -3.30
CA ASP A 77 3.83 -11.16 -2.80
C ASP A 77 2.46 -10.82 -2.17
N LYS A 78 2.39 -9.72 -1.41
CA LYS A 78 1.13 -9.22 -0.87
C LYS A 78 0.14 -8.83 -1.96
N ALA A 79 0.59 -8.16 -3.02
CA ALA A 79 -0.26 -7.80 -4.15
C ALA A 79 -0.72 -9.04 -4.93
N ILE A 80 0.14 -10.05 -5.08
CA ILE A 80 -0.21 -11.35 -5.65
C ILE A 80 -1.31 -12.00 -4.79
N ASP A 81 -1.14 -12.06 -3.47
CA ASP A 81 -2.15 -12.59 -2.55
C ASP A 81 -3.48 -11.84 -2.63
N TYR A 82 -3.45 -10.50 -2.75
CA TYR A 82 -4.66 -9.68 -2.95
C TYR A 82 -5.35 -9.88 -4.30
N SER A 83 -4.60 -10.32 -5.30
CA SER A 83 -5.10 -10.62 -6.64
C SER A 83 -5.64 -12.05 -6.77
N LYS A 84 -5.27 -12.95 -5.85
CA LYS A 84 -5.83 -14.31 -5.79
C LYS A 84 -7.34 -14.20 -5.52
N GLY A 85 -8.11 -15.12 -6.10
CA GLY A 85 -9.58 -15.10 -6.02
C GLY A 85 -10.28 -14.49 -7.25
N CYS A 86 -9.54 -14.06 -8.27
CA CYS A 86 -10.12 -13.79 -9.58
C CYS A 86 -10.79 -15.07 -10.12
N THR A 87 -12.10 -15.07 -10.21
CA THR A 87 -12.86 -16.16 -10.84
C THR A 87 -13.40 -15.69 -12.20
N ALA A 88 -13.87 -16.61 -13.04
CA ALA A 88 -14.53 -16.24 -14.29
C ALA A 88 -15.78 -15.33 -14.10
N LYS A 89 -16.32 -15.25 -12.87
CA LYS A 89 -17.43 -14.35 -12.50
C LYS A 89 -16.96 -13.02 -11.91
N GLU A 90 -15.74 -12.95 -11.38
CA GLU A 90 -15.16 -11.76 -10.77
C GLU A 90 -13.83 -11.47 -11.46
N GLN A 91 -13.93 -10.81 -12.61
CA GLN A 91 -12.77 -10.31 -13.34
C GLN A 91 -12.19 -9.11 -12.60
N LYS A 92 -11.11 -9.33 -11.85
CA LYS A 92 -10.40 -8.29 -11.11
C LYS A 92 -9.03 -8.07 -11.75
N TYR A 93 -8.69 -6.81 -11.98
CA TYR A 93 -7.37 -6.39 -12.44
C TYR A 93 -6.74 -5.51 -11.36
N THR A 94 -5.67 -6.01 -10.74
CA THR A 94 -5.00 -5.32 -9.62
C THR A 94 -3.82 -4.52 -10.14
N ILE A 95 -3.82 -3.21 -9.85
CA ILE A 95 -2.71 -2.30 -10.16
C ILE A 95 -1.96 -2.03 -8.87
N LEU A 96 -0.70 -2.47 -8.80
CA LEU A 96 0.21 -2.12 -7.71
C LEU A 96 0.96 -0.84 -8.09
N LEU A 97 0.74 0.25 -7.34
CA LEU A 97 1.51 1.49 -7.47
C LEU A 97 2.54 1.56 -6.34
N ILE A 98 3.82 1.49 -6.69
CA ILE A 98 4.92 1.66 -5.74
C ILE A 98 5.50 3.07 -5.90
N LEU A 99 5.59 3.80 -4.80
CA LEU A 99 6.25 5.10 -4.72
C LEU A 99 7.53 4.95 -3.90
N THR A 100 8.67 5.28 -4.49
CA THR A 100 9.98 5.22 -3.84
C THR A 100 10.85 6.38 -4.30
N ASP A 101 11.68 6.92 -3.41
CA ASP A 101 12.62 8.02 -3.66
C ASP A 101 14.06 7.55 -3.95
N GLY A 102 14.33 6.24 -3.84
CA GLY A 102 15.67 5.67 -3.85
C GLY A 102 15.95 4.68 -4.99
N VAL A 103 17.23 4.49 -5.28
CA VAL A 103 17.74 3.52 -6.26
C VAL A 103 17.47 2.10 -5.73
N ILE A 104 16.81 1.28 -6.54
CA ILE A 104 16.62 -0.15 -6.27
C ILE A 104 18.00 -0.81 -6.36
N GLN A 105 18.51 -1.39 -5.26
CA GLN A 105 19.72 -2.22 -5.28
C GLN A 105 19.37 -3.70 -5.28
#